data_AF-A0A8T1EIZ9-F1
#
_entry.id   AF-A0A8T1EIZ9-F1
#
_cell.length_a   1.000
_cell.length_b   1.000
_cell.length_c   1.000
_cell.angle_alpha   90.00
_cell.angle_beta   90.00
_cell.angle_gamma   90.00
#
_symmetry.space_group_name_H-M   'P 1'
#
loop_
_entity.id
_entity.type
_entity.pdbx_description
1 polymer ?
#
loop_
_entity_poly.entity_id
_entity_poly.type
_entity_poly.pdbx_seq_one_letter_code
_entity_poly.pdbx_strand_id
1 'polypeptide(L)'
;MPKQTRDENTAPNTHDDDPRPTKTSKATSPCKYCNKKFTTRGITRHQNSCKKKQGHDETTAKKLFQFPIQSNAVFEYFLKFMSNQTLIKLQVATGGHYLGCEPELAKYCCSCENDNPIILLGLCRECESELPGYLPRTTKEVARNNYGVREKDFCNLQGEVRKHFMLFDRIMLENHMIATCGSKLAWVRHLAKKDQRTKKLRATLRRKDIEAEAFVEQLAPGFADYIRAINFMRTDKNELERCSQRFVVLTAELRERGLELRTDSRLCQVFITTGDGNAWSIVDTMDEMNFLFTHTDYAERCDRNVKNMRNKERNENFYGERMRYSSQAYREELQDCRDEAKAEIREEYLTNSRGLTLPRKWENMRSQMTRS
;
A
#
# COMPACT_ATOMS: atom_id res chain seq x y z
N MET A 1 11.12 33.95 32.14
CA MET A 1 10.84 34.59 33.46
C MET A 1 10.21 35.94 33.18
N PRO A 2 9.28 36.49 33.99
CA PRO A 2 8.77 36.08 35.31
C PRO A 2 7.23 35.84 35.28
N LYS A 3 6.59 35.11 36.22
CA LYS A 3 6.20 35.52 37.59
C LYS A 3 5.47 36.89 37.54
N GLN A 4 4.32 37.13 38.15
CA GLN A 4 3.85 36.67 39.44
C GLN A 4 2.52 37.42 39.74
N THR A 5 1.63 36.74 40.49
CA THR A 5 0.87 37.25 41.66
C THR A 5 -0.01 38.51 41.52
N ARG A 6 -1.31 38.40 41.82
CA ARG A 6 -1.93 38.45 43.19
C ARG A 6 -2.24 39.91 43.54
N ASP A 7 -3.48 40.21 43.87
CA ASP A 7 -3.99 40.61 45.20
C ASP A 7 -5.10 41.63 44.85
N GLU A 8 -6.08 42.01 45.63
CA GLU A 8 -6.54 41.72 46.98
C GLU A 8 -7.98 42.25 47.04
N ASN A 9 -8.79 41.64 47.90
CA ASN A 9 -9.87 42.23 48.67
C ASN A 9 -10.31 43.67 48.37
N THR A 10 -11.60 43.84 48.07
CA THR A 10 -12.38 44.97 48.61
C THR A 10 -13.83 44.53 48.77
N ALA A 11 -14.32 44.53 50.01
CA ALA A 11 -15.74 44.66 50.32
C ALA A 11 -16.02 46.15 50.60
N PRO A 12 -17.24 46.63 50.31
CA PRO A 12 -18.03 47.15 51.43
C PRO A 12 -19.53 46.79 51.35
N ASN A 13 -20.10 46.50 52.53
CA ASN A 13 -21.39 46.95 53.12
C ASN A 13 -22.61 47.12 52.17
N THR A 14 -23.83 46.64 52.45
CA THR A 14 -24.62 46.67 53.71
C THR A 14 -25.94 45.90 53.47
N HIS A 15 -26.51 45.27 54.53
CA HIS A 15 -27.95 45.12 54.90
C HIS A 15 -29.01 45.32 53.79
N ASP A 16 -29.97 44.42 53.51
CA ASP A 16 -30.90 43.68 54.38
C ASP A 16 -31.59 42.50 53.64
N ASP A 17 -32.17 41.60 54.44
CA ASP A 17 -33.30 40.68 54.19
C ASP A 17 -33.16 39.35 53.39
N ASP A 18 -33.75 38.31 54.00
CA ASP A 18 -34.28 37.04 53.46
C ASP A 18 -33.40 35.76 53.41
N PRO A 19 -34.00 34.55 53.44
CA PRO A 19 -33.66 33.53 54.41
C PRO A 19 -32.73 32.44 53.85
N ARG A 20 -31.98 31.86 54.78
CA ARG A 20 -31.09 30.70 54.64
C ARG A 20 -31.72 29.55 53.80
N PRO A 21 -31.12 29.11 52.68
CA PRO A 21 -31.50 27.86 52.06
C PRO A 21 -30.82 26.69 52.77
N THR A 22 -31.68 25.89 53.40
CA THR A 22 -31.42 24.55 53.95
C THR A 22 -30.70 23.67 52.92
N LYS A 23 -29.66 22.95 53.36
CA LYS A 23 -28.91 21.96 52.56
C LYS A 23 -29.88 20.93 51.97
N THR A 24 -30.26 21.08 50.69
CA THR A 24 -31.04 20.07 49.98
C THR A 24 -30.16 18.86 49.68
N SER A 25 -30.56 17.71 50.22
CA SER A 25 -29.93 16.42 49.97
C SER A 25 -29.95 16.13 48.46
N LYS A 26 -28.77 15.94 47.86
CA LYS A 26 -28.63 15.60 46.43
C LYS A 26 -29.48 14.36 46.11
N ALA A 27 -30.31 14.47 45.07
CA ALA A 27 -31.09 13.34 44.56
C ALA A 27 -30.17 12.16 44.24
N THR A 28 -30.47 11.00 44.83
CA THR A 28 -29.75 9.75 44.58
C THR A 28 -30.68 8.68 44.04
N SER A 29 -30.21 7.92 43.06
CA SER A 29 -30.94 6.83 42.43
C SER A 29 -30.23 5.49 42.73
N PRO A 30 -30.97 4.37 42.89
CA PRO A 30 -30.38 3.06 43.13
C PRO A 30 -29.84 2.41 41.85
N CYS A 31 -28.70 1.73 41.96
CA CYS A 31 -28.16 0.90 40.89
C CYS A 31 -29.04 -0.34 40.65
N LYS A 32 -29.41 -0.61 39.39
CA LYS A 32 -30.26 -1.74 38.98
C LYS A 32 -29.74 -3.14 39.37
N TYR A 33 -28.44 -3.26 39.63
CA TYR A 33 -27.78 -4.57 39.85
C TYR A 33 -27.37 -4.81 41.31
N CYS A 34 -27.07 -3.75 42.06
CA CYS A 34 -26.59 -3.87 43.44
C CYS A 34 -27.40 -3.08 44.46
N ASN A 35 -28.42 -2.35 44.01
CA ASN A 35 -29.33 -1.52 44.80
C ASN A 35 -28.65 -0.42 45.66
N LYS A 36 -27.33 -0.22 45.53
CA LYS A 36 -26.63 0.90 46.17
C LYS A 36 -27.06 2.22 45.53
N LYS A 37 -27.27 3.25 46.35
CA LYS A 37 -27.73 4.58 45.92
C LYS A 37 -26.54 5.46 45.53
N PHE A 38 -26.64 6.13 44.39
CA PHE A 38 -25.61 7.04 43.87
C PHE A 38 -26.22 8.34 43.41
N THR A 39 -25.43 9.42 43.42
CA THR A 39 -25.84 10.69 42.81
C THR A 39 -26.06 10.51 41.31
N THR A 40 -26.85 11.39 40.70
CA THR A 40 -27.18 11.32 39.26
C THR A 40 -25.94 11.25 38.35
N ARG A 41 -24.82 11.87 38.73
CA ARG A 41 -23.54 11.72 37.99
C ARG A 41 -22.79 10.43 38.31
N GLY A 42 -22.91 9.90 39.53
CA GLY A 42 -22.22 8.69 39.98
C GLY A 42 -22.88 7.38 39.52
N ILE A 43 -24.20 7.39 39.29
CA ILE A 43 -24.95 6.18 38.96
C ILE A 43 -24.55 5.58 37.61
N THR A 44 -24.36 6.39 36.57
CA THR A 44 -23.99 5.89 35.23
C THR A 44 -22.61 5.21 35.26
N ARG A 45 -21.63 5.84 35.91
CA ARG A 45 -20.28 5.29 36.05
C ARG A 45 -20.28 3.99 36.86
N HIS A 46 -21.05 3.95 37.96
CA HIS A 46 -21.17 2.76 38.78
C HIS A 46 -21.91 1.63 38.07
N GLN A 47 -23.02 1.90 37.38
CA GLN A 47 -23.77 0.88 36.65
C GLN A 47 -22.89 0.19 35.59
N ASN A 48 -22.03 0.93 34.91
CA ASN A 48 -21.11 0.36 33.92
C ASN A 48 -19.99 -0.49 34.53
N SER A 49 -19.61 -0.24 35.78
CA SER A 49 -18.51 -0.93 36.47
C SER A 49 -18.98 -1.82 37.63
N CYS A 50 -20.29 -2.05 37.75
CA CYS A 50 -20.86 -2.76 38.87
C CYS A 50 -20.45 -4.24 38.82
N LYS A 51 -19.75 -4.72 39.85
CA LYS A 51 -19.34 -6.14 39.95
C LYS A 51 -20.53 -7.11 39.88
N LYS A 52 -21.70 -6.73 40.41
CA LYS A 52 -22.92 -7.53 40.28
C LYS A 52 -23.50 -7.51 38.86
N LYS A 53 -23.27 -6.45 38.09
CA LYS A 53 -23.56 -6.43 36.65
C LYS A 53 -22.61 -7.37 35.90
N GLN A 54 -21.31 -7.29 36.17
CA GLN A 54 -20.32 -8.21 35.56
C GLN A 54 -20.63 -9.67 35.87
N GLY A 55 -20.95 -10.00 37.13
CA GLY A 55 -21.39 -11.35 37.50
C GLY A 55 -22.73 -11.74 36.86
N HIS A 56 -23.71 -10.83 36.78
CA HIS A 56 -24.97 -11.07 36.08
C HIS A 56 -24.74 -11.30 34.58
N ASP A 57 -23.89 -10.52 33.94
CA ASP A 57 -23.55 -10.61 32.52
C ASP A 57 -22.77 -11.92 32.25
N GLU A 58 -21.87 -12.34 33.14
CA GLU A 58 -21.21 -13.67 33.09
C GLU A 58 -22.20 -14.83 33.29
N THR A 59 -23.16 -14.68 34.20
CA THR A 59 -24.18 -15.72 34.47
C THR A 59 -25.20 -15.80 33.33
N THR A 60 -25.52 -14.65 32.71
CA THR A 60 -26.40 -14.55 31.55
C THR A 60 -25.71 -15.07 30.29
N ALA A 61 -24.41 -14.78 30.12
CA ALA A 61 -23.59 -15.36 29.05
C ALA A 61 -23.39 -16.87 29.18
N LYS A 62 -23.48 -17.43 30.41
CA LYS A 62 -23.41 -18.87 30.68
C LYS A 62 -24.74 -19.62 30.56
N LYS A 63 -25.88 -18.93 30.46
CA LYS A 63 -27.17 -19.60 30.18
C LYS A 63 -27.25 -19.97 28.69
N LEU A 64 -26.53 -21.04 28.35
CA LEU A 64 -26.66 -21.70 27.06
C LEU A 64 -28.08 -22.26 26.93
N PHE A 65 -28.71 -22.01 25.79
CA PHE A 65 -30.07 -22.50 25.54
C PHE A 65 -30.05 -24.03 25.45
N GLN A 66 -30.85 -24.72 26.27
CA GLN A 66 -30.93 -26.18 26.28
C GLN A 66 -32.31 -26.59 25.77
N PHE A 67 -32.35 -27.29 24.64
CA PHE A 67 -33.61 -27.75 24.05
C PHE A 67 -34.23 -28.85 24.93
N PRO A 68 -35.51 -28.74 25.33
CA PRO A 68 -36.20 -29.78 26.07
C PRO A 68 -36.69 -30.88 25.10
N ILE A 69 -35.77 -31.52 24.37
CA ILE A 69 -36.11 -32.60 23.46
C ILE A 69 -36.05 -33.92 24.22
N GLN A 70 -37.18 -34.63 24.27
CA GLN A 70 -37.34 -35.86 25.04
C GLN A 70 -36.60 -37.07 24.43
N SER A 71 -36.13 -36.97 23.17
CA SER A 71 -35.37 -38.03 22.50
C SER A 71 -34.17 -37.46 21.74
N ASN A 72 -32.96 -37.78 22.20
CA ASN A 72 -31.71 -37.40 21.55
C ASN A 72 -31.64 -37.92 20.10
N ALA A 73 -32.22 -39.08 19.80
CA ALA A 73 -32.23 -39.65 18.45
C ALA A 73 -33.06 -38.82 17.46
N VAL A 74 -34.18 -38.25 17.92
CA VAL A 74 -35.05 -37.39 17.10
C VAL A 74 -34.35 -36.05 16.85
N PHE A 75 -33.67 -35.49 17.85
CA PHE A 75 -32.90 -34.27 17.67
C PHE A 75 -31.77 -34.44 16.65
N GLU A 76 -30.97 -35.50 16.79
CA GLU A 76 -29.90 -35.83 15.84
C GLU A 76 -30.42 -36.08 14.42
N TYR A 77 -31.63 -36.61 14.28
CA TYR A 77 -32.29 -36.74 12.98
C TYR A 77 -32.61 -35.36 12.37
N PHE A 78 -33.17 -34.43 13.15
CA PHE A 78 -33.46 -33.07 12.68
C PHE A 78 -32.21 -32.28 12.29
N LEU A 79 -31.10 -32.46 13.02
CA LEU A 79 -29.82 -31.79 12.69
C LEU A 79 -29.36 -32.09 11.26
N LYS A 80 -29.65 -33.29 10.72
CA LYS A 80 -29.29 -33.68 9.35
C LYS A 80 -30.00 -32.88 8.25
N PHE A 81 -31.12 -32.22 8.57
CA PHE A 81 -31.88 -31.40 7.62
C PHE A 81 -31.53 -29.91 7.70
N MET A 82 -30.77 -29.50 8.72
CA MET A 82 -30.38 -28.10 8.89
C MET A 82 -29.25 -27.73 7.93
N SER A 83 -29.29 -26.49 7.42
CA SER A 83 -28.15 -25.94 6.69
C SER A 83 -26.96 -25.75 7.63
N ASN A 84 -25.76 -25.67 7.06
CA ASN A 84 -24.56 -25.40 7.83
C ASN A 84 -24.65 -24.04 8.55
N GLN A 85 -25.22 -23.01 7.92
CA GLN A 85 -25.50 -21.72 8.56
C GLN A 85 -26.42 -21.87 9.79
N THR A 86 -27.49 -22.67 9.69
CA THR A 86 -28.38 -22.94 10.82
C THR A 86 -27.66 -23.69 11.93
N LEU A 87 -26.85 -24.70 11.60
CA LEU A 87 -26.05 -25.46 12.56
C LEU A 87 -25.03 -24.58 13.29
N ILE A 88 -24.38 -23.64 12.59
CA ILE A 88 -23.44 -22.69 13.21
C ILE A 88 -24.16 -21.79 14.21
N LYS A 89 -25.32 -21.22 13.84
CA LYS A 89 -26.11 -20.38 14.76
C LYS A 89 -26.58 -21.17 15.98
N LEU A 90 -27.03 -22.40 15.76
CA LEU A 90 -27.42 -23.32 16.83
C LEU A 90 -26.24 -23.60 17.75
N GLN A 91 -25.05 -23.86 17.22
CA GLN A 91 -23.81 -24.06 17.97
C GLN A 91 -23.43 -22.83 18.78
N VAL A 92 -23.57 -21.62 18.24
CA VAL A 92 -23.35 -20.37 18.98
C VAL A 92 -24.36 -20.20 20.12
N ALA A 93 -25.64 -20.51 19.90
CA ALA A 93 -26.70 -20.34 20.89
C ALA A 93 -26.66 -21.37 22.04
N THR A 94 -26.24 -22.60 21.74
CA THR A 94 -26.26 -23.74 22.67
C THR A 94 -24.88 -24.07 23.24
N GLY A 95 -23.81 -23.58 22.63
CA GLY A 95 -22.43 -23.95 22.96
C GLY A 95 -22.08 -25.41 22.62
N GLY A 96 -22.97 -26.14 21.95
CA GLY A 96 -22.77 -27.53 21.55
C GLY A 96 -21.89 -27.67 20.30
N HIS A 97 -21.34 -28.87 20.09
CA HIS A 97 -20.64 -29.23 18.86
C HIS A 97 -21.52 -30.19 18.04
N TYR A 98 -22.03 -29.71 16.90
CA TYR A 98 -22.94 -30.49 16.06
C TYR A 98 -22.20 -31.16 14.90
N LEU A 99 -22.49 -32.44 14.68
CA LEU A 99 -21.92 -33.21 13.57
C LEU A 99 -22.38 -32.61 12.22
N GLY A 100 -21.44 -32.32 11.33
CA GLY A 100 -21.73 -31.68 10.04
C GLY A 100 -21.71 -30.14 10.05
N CYS A 101 -21.47 -29.52 11.21
CA CYS A 101 -21.15 -28.10 11.30
C CYS A 101 -19.70 -27.86 10.81
N GLU A 102 -19.55 -27.05 9.76
CA GLU A 102 -18.31 -26.59 9.14
C GLU A 102 -18.22 -25.05 9.31
N PRO A 103 -17.71 -24.53 10.45
CA PRO A 103 -17.67 -23.10 10.75
C PRO A 103 -16.84 -22.27 9.77
N GLU A 104 -15.86 -22.86 9.09
CA GLU A 104 -15.10 -22.21 8.02
C GLU A 104 -15.99 -21.77 6.85
N LEU A 105 -17.16 -22.42 6.70
CA LEU A 105 -18.19 -22.07 5.75
C LEU A 105 -19.18 -21.02 6.31
N ALA A 106 -18.90 -20.37 7.45
CA ALA A 106 -19.78 -19.30 7.97
C ALA A 106 -19.84 -18.06 7.04
N LYS A 107 -18.87 -17.89 6.14
CA LYS A 107 -18.69 -16.69 5.29
C LYS A 107 -19.58 -16.68 4.04
N TYR A 108 -20.69 -17.39 4.06
CA TYR A 108 -21.66 -17.46 2.96
C TYR A 108 -22.86 -16.57 3.23
N CYS A 109 -23.74 -16.40 2.24
CA CYS A 109 -24.70 -15.31 2.24
C CYS A 109 -25.65 -15.38 3.44
N CYS A 110 -25.41 -14.54 4.44
CA CYS A 110 -26.18 -14.54 5.68
C CYS A 110 -27.60 -13.99 5.50
N SER A 111 -27.85 -13.20 4.46
CA SER A 111 -29.13 -12.52 4.24
C SER A 111 -30.30 -13.48 3.96
N CYS A 112 -30.05 -14.62 3.32
CA CYS A 112 -31.08 -15.64 3.07
C CYS A 112 -30.97 -16.84 4.02
N GLU A 113 -30.03 -16.82 4.97
CA GLU A 113 -29.77 -17.91 5.92
C GLU A 113 -29.52 -19.30 5.26
N ASN A 114 -29.16 -19.31 3.98
CA ASN A 114 -28.87 -20.53 3.22
C ASN A 114 -27.37 -20.68 3.02
N ASP A 115 -26.92 -21.91 2.76
CA ASP A 115 -25.54 -22.22 2.34
C ASP A 115 -25.31 -21.81 0.88
N ASN A 116 -25.58 -20.53 0.57
CA ASN A 116 -25.45 -19.95 -0.75
C ASN A 116 -24.12 -19.20 -0.86
N PRO A 117 -23.30 -19.47 -1.89
CA PRO A 117 -22.01 -18.81 -2.01
C PRO A 117 -22.17 -17.29 -2.15
N ILE A 118 -21.29 -16.54 -1.49
CA ILE A 118 -21.18 -15.09 -1.70
C ILE A 118 -20.50 -14.88 -3.04
N ILE A 119 -21.19 -14.19 -3.94
CA ILE A 119 -20.71 -13.95 -5.29
C ILE A 119 -20.24 -12.50 -5.41
N LEU A 120 -21.10 -11.52 -5.15
CA LEU A 120 -20.76 -10.09 -5.24
C LEU A 120 -21.36 -9.34 -4.05
N LEU A 121 -20.71 -8.24 -3.65
CA LEU A 121 -21.18 -7.35 -2.58
C LEU A 121 -21.50 -8.03 -1.23
N GLY A 122 -20.90 -9.18 -0.94
CA GLY A 122 -21.23 -9.94 0.29
C GLY A 122 -22.53 -10.74 0.21
N LEU A 123 -23.15 -10.87 -0.96
CA LEU A 123 -24.44 -11.51 -1.17
C LEU A 123 -24.32 -12.70 -2.14
N CYS A 124 -25.24 -13.66 -2.02
CA CYS A 124 -25.47 -14.64 -3.08
C CYS A 124 -26.25 -14.00 -4.23
N ARG A 125 -26.25 -14.66 -5.40
CA ARG A 125 -26.92 -14.14 -6.59
C ARG A 125 -28.40 -13.83 -6.35
N GLU A 126 -29.12 -14.69 -5.63
CA GLU A 126 -30.55 -14.49 -5.33
C GLU A 126 -30.79 -13.24 -4.47
N CYS A 127 -29.99 -13.04 -3.41
CA CYS A 127 -30.11 -11.82 -2.60
C CYS A 127 -29.66 -10.57 -3.36
N GLU A 128 -28.65 -10.69 -4.21
CA GLU A 128 -28.18 -9.57 -5.04
C GLU A 128 -29.18 -9.22 -6.14
N SER A 129 -29.97 -10.17 -6.66
CA SER A 129 -30.95 -9.89 -7.71
C SER A 129 -32.10 -8.99 -7.26
N GLU A 130 -32.31 -8.87 -5.95
CA GLU A 130 -33.27 -7.95 -5.36
C GLU A 130 -32.75 -6.50 -5.27
N LEU A 131 -31.45 -6.27 -5.52
CA LEU A 131 -30.87 -4.93 -5.45
C LEU A 131 -31.08 -4.13 -6.74
N PRO A 132 -31.30 -2.80 -6.64
CA PRO A 132 -31.30 -1.91 -7.81
C PRO A 132 -29.94 -1.98 -8.53
N GLY A 133 -29.97 -2.23 -9.84
CA GLY A 133 -28.76 -2.34 -10.65
C GLY A 133 -28.15 -3.73 -10.74
N TYR A 134 -28.88 -4.78 -10.36
CA TYR A 134 -28.46 -6.17 -10.60
C TYR A 134 -28.12 -6.41 -12.08
N LEU A 135 -26.94 -6.98 -12.32
CA LEU A 135 -26.50 -7.40 -13.64
C LEU A 135 -26.59 -8.93 -13.75
N PRO A 136 -27.48 -9.47 -14.61
CA PRO A 136 -27.68 -10.91 -14.76
C PRO A 136 -26.52 -11.62 -15.48
N ARG A 137 -25.64 -10.85 -16.13
CA ARG A 137 -24.46 -11.36 -16.84
C ARG A 137 -23.19 -10.80 -16.21
N THR A 138 -22.12 -11.58 -16.29
CA THR A 138 -20.84 -11.22 -15.68
C THR A 138 -19.65 -11.55 -16.57
N THR A 139 -18.49 -10.97 -16.29
CA THR A 139 -17.29 -11.18 -17.09
C THR A 139 -16.63 -12.52 -16.78
N LYS A 140 -15.77 -13.00 -17.69
CA LYS A 140 -14.91 -14.16 -17.47
C LYS A 140 -14.12 -14.07 -16.16
N GLU A 141 -13.65 -12.87 -15.82
CA GLU A 141 -12.88 -12.63 -14.61
C GLU A 141 -13.71 -12.88 -13.34
N VAL A 142 -14.94 -12.36 -13.28
CA VAL A 142 -15.84 -12.58 -12.14
C VAL A 142 -16.27 -14.04 -12.06
N ALA A 143 -16.57 -14.68 -13.19
CA ALA A 143 -16.87 -16.12 -13.24
C ALA A 143 -15.71 -16.95 -12.66
N ARG A 144 -14.47 -16.64 -13.03
CA ARG A 144 -13.29 -17.31 -12.50
C ARG A 144 -13.11 -17.02 -11.02
N ASN A 145 -13.10 -15.76 -10.62
CA ASN A 145 -12.69 -15.33 -9.28
C ASN A 145 -13.75 -15.64 -8.22
N ASN A 146 -15.04 -15.42 -8.53
CA ASN A 146 -16.12 -15.43 -7.56
C ASN A 146 -16.94 -16.73 -7.64
N TYR A 147 -17.22 -17.22 -8.86
CA TYR A 147 -17.90 -18.52 -9.04
C TYR A 147 -16.95 -19.72 -8.95
N GLY A 148 -15.65 -19.50 -9.14
CA GLY A 148 -14.65 -20.57 -9.03
C GLY A 148 -14.55 -21.48 -10.27
N VAL A 149 -15.07 -21.02 -11.41
CA VAL A 149 -14.96 -21.70 -12.71
C VAL A 149 -13.49 -21.83 -13.11
N ARG A 150 -13.07 -23.00 -13.61
CA ARG A 150 -11.68 -23.21 -14.04
C ARG A 150 -11.50 -22.72 -15.48
N GLU A 151 -10.27 -22.32 -15.81
CA GLU A 151 -9.95 -21.77 -17.12
C GLU A 151 -10.36 -22.71 -18.27
N LYS A 152 -10.11 -24.01 -18.10
CA LYS A 152 -10.47 -25.06 -19.06
C LYS A 152 -11.96 -25.28 -19.24
N ASP A 153 -12.80 -24.85 -18.29
CA ASP A 153 -14.23 -25.10 -18.36
C ASP A 153 -14.95 -24.03 -19.22
N PHE A 154 -14.31 -22.88 -19.47
CA PHE A 154 -14.89 -21.79 -20.27
C PHE A 154 -15.16 -22.14 -21.73
N CYS A 155 -14.46 -23.13 -22.31
CA CYS A 155 -14.74 -23.56 -23.69
C CYS A 155 -16.12 -24.21 -23.85
N ASN A 156 -16.68 -24.72 -22.75
CA ASN A 156 -17.98 -25.42 -22.74
C ASN A 156 -19.12 -24.51 -22.28
N LEU A 157 -18.83 -23.26 -21.89
CA LEU A 157 -19.83 -22.30 -21.40
C LEU A 157 -20.22 -21.36 -22.52
N GLN A 158 -21.53 -21.25 -22.77
CA GLN A 158 -22.05 -20.27 -23.71
C GLN A 158 -21.95 -18.86 -23.13
N GLY A 159 -21.42 -17.92 -23.90
CA GLY A 159 -21.28 -16.53 -23.52
C GLY A 159 -21.67 -15.57 -24.64
N GLU A 160 -22.19 -14.41 -24.27
CA GLU A 160 -22.45 -13.30 -25.20
C GLU A 160 -21.12 -12.62 -25.54
N VAL A 161 -20.74 -12.66 -26.82
CA VAL A 161 -19.53 -12.00 -27.32
C VAL A 161 -19.80 -10.51 -27.49
N ARG A 162 -19.02 -9.67 -26.81
CA ARG A 162 -18.92 -8.23 -27.06
C ARG A 162 -17.57 -7.88 -27.66
N LYS A 163 -17.44 -6.66 -28.17
CA LYS A 163 -16.26 -6.17 -28.92
C LYS A 163 -14.90 -6.47 -28.25
N HIS A 164 -14.83 -6.47 -26.91
CA HIS A 164 -13.59 -6.66 -26.16
C HIS A 164 -13.66 -7.72 -25.03
N PHE A 165 -14.82 -8.34 -24.79
CA PHE A 165 -14.98 -9.31 -23.71
C PHE A 165 -16.20 -10.21 -23.93
N MET A 166 -16.22 -11.34 -23.22
CA MET A 166 -17.34 -12.28 -23.20
C MET A 166 -18.09 -12.16 -21.87
N LEU A 167 -19.42 -12.10 -21.95
CA LEU A 167 -20.32 -12.07 -20.80
C LEU A 167 -21.02 -13.42 -20.65
N PHE A 168 -21.05 -13.93 -19.42
CA PHE A 168 -21.67 -15.21 -19.07
C PHE A 168 -22.91 -14.99 -18.24
N ASP A 169 -23.98 -15.74 -18.54
CA ASP A 169 -25.18 -15.75 -17.72
C ASP A 169 -24.89 -16.33 -16.33
N ARG A 170 -25.27 -15.60 -15.29
CA ARG A 170 -24.91 -15.95 -13.91
C ARG A 170 -25.65 -17.18 -13.40
N ILE A 171 -26.88 -17.44 -13.83
CA ILE A 171 -27.64 -18.65 -13.46
C ILE A 171 -27.00 -19.88 -14.10
N MET A 172 -26.61 -19.76 -15.36
CA MET A 172 -25.88 -20.80 -16.07
C MET A 172 -24.55 -21.15 -15.35
N LEU A 173 -23.81 -20.15 -14.87
CA LEU A 173 -22.60 -20.39 -14.08
C LEU A 173 -22.89 -21.15 -12.78
N GLU A 174 -23.96 -20.81 -12.05
CA GLU A 174 -24.36 -21.54 -10.84
C GLU A 174 -24.69 -23.00 -11.14
N ASN A 175 -25.51 -23.23 -12.16
CA ASN A 175 -25.91 -24.57 -12.58
C ASN A 175 -24.70 -25.40 -13.00
N HIS A 176 -23.78 -24.81 -13.76
CA HIS A 176 -22.53 -25.46 -14.13
C HIS A 176 -21.69 -25.84 -12.91
N MET A 177 -21.54 -24.93 -11.95
CA MET A 177 -20.76 -25.20 -10.74
C MET A 177 -21.42 -26.23 -9.83
N ILE A 178 -22.74 -26.21 -9.70
CA ILE A 178 -23.50 -27.24 -8.96
C ILE A 178 -23.33 -28.60 -9.62
N ALA A 179 -23.47 -28.68 -10.95
CA ALA A 179 -23.27 -29.93 -11.69
C ALA A 179 -21.83 -30.45 -11.56
N THR A 180 -20.84 -29.55 -11.64
CA THR A 180 -19.42 -29.91 -11.56
C THR A 180 -18.99 -30.33 -10.16
N CYS A 181 -19.54 -29.69 -9.12
CA CYS A 181 -19.21 -30.01 -7.72
C CYS A 181 -20.14 -31.07 -7.11
N GLY A 182 -21.26 -31.40 -7.75
CA GLY A 182 -22.25 -32.39 -7.32
C GLY A 182 -23.36 -31.84 -6.42
N SER A 183 -23.13 -30.74 -5.71
CA SER A 183 -24.17 -30.06 -4.91
C SER A 183 -23.80 -28.60 -4.62
N LYS A 184 -24.77 -27.81 -4.17
CA LYS A 184 -24.55 -26.42 -3.74
C LYS A 184 -23.56 -26.35 -2.58
N LEU A 185 -23.70 -27.21 -1.56
CA LEU A 185 -22.78 -27.28 -0.43
C LEU A 185 -21.36 -27.73 -0.86
N ALA A 186 -21.25 -28.65 -1.82
CA ALA A 186 -19.95 -29.06 -2.35
C ALA A 186 -19.27 -27.92 -3.14
N TRP A 187 -20.04 -27.13 -3.89
CA TRP A 187 -19.54 -25.92 -4.57
C TRP A 187 -19.05 -24.87 -3.56
N VAL A 188 -19.81 -24.66 -2.50
CA VAL A 188 -19.43 -23.82 -1.35
C VAL A 188 -18.09 -24.26 -0.76
N ARG A 189 -17.92 -25.56 -0.43
CA ARG A 189 -16.62 -26.12 0.02
C ARG A 189 -15.49 -25.90 -0.98
N HIS A 190 -15.76 -26.01 -2.28
CA HIS A 190 -14.76 -25.74 -3.33
C HIS A 190 -14.26 -24.29 -3.28
N LEU A 191 -15.17 -23.32 -3.11
CA LEU A 191 -14.81 -21.92 -2.96
C LEU A 191 -14.01 -21.64 -1.68
N ALA A 192 -14.38 -22.23 -0.54
CA ALA A 192 -13.61 -22.09 0.71
C ALA A 192 -12.17 -22.60 0.55
N LYS A 193 -11.99 -23.77 -0.07
CA LYS A 193 -10.65 -24.33 -0.34
C LYS A 193 -9.84 -23.41 -1.27
N LYS A 194 -10.46 -22.83 -2.29
CA LYS A 194 -9.81 -21.86 -3.19
C LYS A 194 -9.36 -20.60 -2.45
N ASP A 195 -10.23 -20.03 -1.61
CA ASP A 195 -9.91 -18.85 -0.79
C ASP A 195 -8.75 -19.15 0.17
N GLN A 196 -8.78 -20.31 0.85
CA GLN A 196 -7.70 -20.72 1.75
C GLN A 196 -6.36 -20.86 1.02
N ARG A 197 -6.33 -21.48 -0.16
CA ARG A 197 -5.11 -21.58 -0.99
C ARG A 197 -4.60 -20.19 -1.38
N THR A 198 -5.50 -19.31 -1.79
CA THR A 198 -5.16 -17.92 -2.17
C THR A 198 -4.57 -17.15 -1.00
N LYS A 199 -5.17 -17.28 0.19
CA LYS A 199 -4.66 -16.66 1.43
C LYS A 199 -3.29 -17.20 1.82
N LYS A 200 -3.08 -18.52 1.78
CA LYS A 200 -1.78 -19.14 2.05
C LYS A 200 -0.71 -18.64 1.07
N LEU A 201 -1.03 -18.57 -0.23
CA LEU A 201 -0.11 -18.03 -1.23
C LEU A 201 0.22 -16.56 -0.96
N ARG A 202 -0.79 -15.71 -0.74
CA ARG A 202 -0.58 -14.29 -0.42
C ARG A 202 0.24 -14.09 0.86
N ALA A 203 -0.01 -14.89 1.90
CA ALA A 203 0.77 -14.84 3.13
C ALA A 203 2.24 -15.24 2.89
N THR A 204 2.47 -16.25 2.05
CA THR A 204 3.82 -16.68 1.66
C THR A 204 4.55 -15.60 0.86
N LEU A 205 3.87 -14.99 -0.12
CA LEU A 205 4.44 -13.91 -0.92
C LEU A 205 4.76 -12.68 -0.04
N ARG A 206 3.82 -12.26 0.81
CA ARG A 206 4.06 -11.17 1.77
C ARG A 206 5.24 -11.45 2.68
N ARG A 207 5.37 -12.69 3.17
CA ARG A 207 6.52 -13.09 3.99
C ARG A 207 7.82 -12.95 3.21
N LYS A 208 7.88 -13.42 1.96
CA LYS A 208 9.04 -13.25 1.09
C LYS A 208 9.35 -11.78 0.82
N ASP A 209 8.34 -10.95 0.61
CA ASP A 209 8.52 -9.51 0.37
C ASP A 209 9.10 -8.79 1.59
N ILE A 210 8.62 -9.15 2.79
CA ILE A 210 9.13 -8.65 4.07
C ILE A 210 10.57 -9.12 4.30
N GLU A 211 10.86 -10.41 4.08
CA GLU A 211 12.21 -10.97 4.21
C GLU A 211 13.19 -10.31 3.23
N ALA A 212 12.75 -10.03 2.00
CA ALA A 212 13.56 -9.35 1.00
C ALA A 212 13.80 -7.87 1.35
N GLU A 213 12.80 -7.15 1.87
CA GLU A 213 12.98 -5.77 2.34
C GLU A 213 13.92 -5.73 3.55
N ALA A 214 13.71 -6.62 4.53
CA ALA A 214 14.57 -6.71 5.71
C ALA A 214 16.03 -7.02 5.33
N PHE A 215 16.24 -7.85 4.30
CA PHE A 215 17.58 -8.12 3.77
C PHE A 215 18.22 -6.86 3.19
N VAL A 216 17.50 -6.10 2.37
CA VAL A 216 18.01 -4.83 1.81
C VAL A 216 18.33 -3.82 2.92
N GLU A 217 17.47 -3.69 3.93
CA GLU A 217 17.67 -2.78 5.07
C GLU A 217 18.87 -3.18 5.94
N GLN A 218 19.35 -4.44 5.85
CA GLN A 218 20.59 -4.90 6.51
C GLN A 218 21.87 -4.60 5.73
N LEU A 219 21.76 -4.19 4.46
CA LEU A 219 22.90 -3.82 3.63
C LEU A 219 23.43 -2.43 4.03
N ALA A 220 24.29 -1.83 3.21
CA ALA A 220 24.92 -0.57 3.53
C ALA A 220 23.89 0.55 3.90
N PRO A 221 24.18 1.38 4.91
CA PRO A 221 23.28 2.47 5.32
C PRO A 221 22.93 3.39 4.14
N GLY A 222 21.63 3.66 3.95
CA GLY A 222 21.11 4.49 2.85
C GLY A 222 21.00 3.78 1.49
N PHE A 223 21.49 2.54 1.36
CA PHE A 223 21.34 1.78 0.12
C PHE A 223 19.87 1.44 -0.18
N ALA A 224 19.11 1.06 0.86
CA ALA A 224 17.68 0.77 0.75
C ALA A 224 16.89 1.96 0.16
N ASP A 225 17.15 3.15 0.68
CA ASP A 225 16.55 4.39 0.19
C ASP A 225 16.93 4.68 -1.25
N TYR A 226 18.21 4.49 -1.59
CA TYR A 226 18.70 4.70 -2.94
C TYR A 226 18.01 3.78 -3.95
N ILE A 227 17.94 2.47 -3.69
CA ILE A 227 17.31 1.53 -4.62
C ILE A 227 15.79 1.75 -4.76
N ARG A 228 15.12 2.18 -3.68
CA ARG A 228 13.70 2.61 -3.71
C ARG A 228 13.54 3.84 -4.61
N ALA A 229 14.41 4.84 -4.48
CA ALA A 229 14.33 6.07 -5.25
C ALA A 229 14.54 5.85 -6.76
N ILE A 230 15.40 4.89 -7.14
CA ILE A 230 15.66 4.58 -8.55
C ILE A 230 14.71 3.53 -9.13
N ASN A 231 13.72 3.06 -8.36
CA ASN A 231 12.79 1.99 -8.71
C ASN A 231 13.49 0.71 -9.22
N PHE A 232 14.60 0.33 -8.60
CA PHE A 232 15.33 -0.85 -8.99
C PHE A 232 14.56 -2.11 -8.61
N MET A 233 14.24 -2.93 -9.61
CA MET A 233 13.52 -4.19 -9.38
C MET A 233 14.43 -5.17 -8.65
N ARG A 234 13.93 -5.73 -7.54
CA ARG A 234 14.69 -6.63 -6.67
C ARG A 234 15.18 -7.85 -7.46
N THR A 235 16.49 -8.02 -7.49
CA THR A 235 17.21 -9.18 -8.04
C THR A 235 17.46 -10.22 -6.93
N ASP A 236 18.25 -11.27 -7.22
CA ASP A 236 18.69 -12.20 -6.19
C ASP A 236 19.58 -11.53 -5.14
N LYS A 237 19.76 -12.21 -3.99
CA LYS A 237 20.47 -11.66 -2.83
C LYS A 237 21.94 -11.34 -3.13
N ASN A 238 22.61 -12.15 -3.93
CA ASN A 238 24.04 -11.95 -4.21
C ASN A 238 24.25 -10.71 -5.07
N GLU A 239 23.37 -10.47 -6.05
CA GLU A 239 23.44 -9.25 -6.84
C GLU A 239 23.16 -8.00 -6.01
N LEU A 240 22.21 -8.06 -5.06
CA LEU A 240 21.95 -6.96 -4.14
C LEU A 240 23.14 -6.62 -3.24
N GLU A 241 23.89 -7.64 -2.78
CA GLU A 241 25.14 -7.43 -2.03
C GLU A 241 26.20 -6.73 -2.88
N ARG A 242 26.38 -7.17 -4.13
CA ARG A 242 27.32 -6.53 -5.08
C ARG A 242 26.91 -5.08 -5.36
N CYS A 243 25.63 -4.82 -5.57
CA CYS A 243 25.10 -3.47 -5.72
C CYS A 243 25.38 -2.62 -4.47
N SER A 244 25.18 -3.18 -3.27
CA SER A 244 25.46 -2.47 -2.03
C SER A 244 26.95 -2.15 -1.86
N GLN A 245 27.85 -3.04 -2.24
CA GLN A 245 29.29 -2.79 -2.23
C GLN A 245 29.67 -1.65 -3.19
N ARG A 246 29.15 -1.69 -4.43
CA ARG A 246 29.35 -0.64 -5.43
C ARG A 246 28.80 0.71 -4.96
N PHE A 247 27.64 0.71 -4.31
CA PHE A 247 27.05 1.89 -3.68
C PHE A 247 28.00 2.49 -2.64
N VAL A 248 28.55 1.69 -1.71
CA VAL A 248 29.49 2.17 -0.69
C VAL A 248 30.72 2.81 -1.33
N VAL A 249 31.32 2.15 -2.32
CA VAL A 249 32.50 2.67 -3.03
C VAL A 249 32.19 4.01 -3.69
N LEU A 250 31.12 4.09 -4.48
CA LEU A 250 30.79 5.33 -5.19
C LEU A 250 30.41 6.46 -4.24
N THR A 251 29.66 6.17 -3.17
CA THR A 251 29.28 7.17 -2.17
C THR A 251 30.50 7.71 -1.41
N ALA A 252 31.46 6.86 -1.06
CA ALA A 252 32.69 7.28 -0.41
C ALA A 252 33.51 8.21 -1.33
N GLU A 253 33.72 7.81 -2.59
CA GLU A 253 34.46 8.60 -3.58
C GLU A 253 33.84 9.96 -3.88
N LEU A 254 32.50 10.01 -3.95
CA LEU A 254 31.77 11.28 -4.12
C LEU A 254 31.94 12.16 -2.88
N ARG A 255 31.80 11.59 -1.68
CA ARG A 255 31.93 12.33 -0.42
C ARG A 255 33.33 12.90 -0.21
N GLU A 256 34.38 12.17 -0.60
CA GLU A 256 35.76 12.68 -0.58
C GLU A 256 35.93 13.95 -1.44
N ARG A 257 35.10 14.12 -2.48
CA ARG A 257 35.07 15.34 -3.31
C ARG A 257 34.00 16.35 -2.90
N GLY A 258 33.35 16.16 -1.75
CA GLY A 258 32.27 17.04 -1.28
C GLY A 258 30.98 16.94 -2.10
N LEU A 259 30.80 15.85 -2.83
CA LEU A 259 29.62 15.59 -3.66
C LEU A 259 28.68 14.57 -2.99
N GLU A 260 27.40 14.67 -3.33
CA GLU A 260 26.37 13.71 -2.89
C GLU A 260 25.97 12.75 -4.01
N LEU A 261 25.59 11.53 -3.62
CA LEU A 261 25.08 10.54 -4.57
C LEU A 261 23.70 10.96 -5.06
N ARG A 262 23.63 11.25 -6.35
CA ARG A 262 22.41 11.64 -7.05
C ARG A 262 21.62 10.44 -7.57
N THR A 263 20.31 10.42 -7.30
CA THR A 263 19.39 9.38 -7.78
C THR A 263 18.96 9.57 -9.23
N ASP A 264 19.08 10.79 -9.77
CA ASP A 264 18.75 11.13 -11.16
C ASP A 264 19.94 10.93 -12.13
N SER A 265 21.14 10.64 -11.61
CA SER A 265 22.33 10.38 -12.42
C SER A 265 22.31 8.96 -12.99
N ARG A 266 22.15 8.85 -14.31
CA ARG A 266 22.18 7.55 -15.01
C ARG A 266 23.53 6.84 -14.85
N LEU A 267 24.64 7.59 -14.81
CA LEU A 267 25.98 7.03 -14.62
C LEU A 267 26.10 6.35 -13.24
N CYS A 268 25.63 7.01 -12.18
CA CYS A 268 25.64 6.45 -10.83
C CYS A 268 24.73 5.21 -10.75
N GLN A 269 23.52 5.30 -11.30
CA GLN A 269 22.58 4.18 -11.32
C GLN A 269 23.18 2.94 -12.01
N VAL A 270 23.71 3.12 -13.21
CA VAL A 270 24.28 2.02 -14.02
C VAL A 270 25.47 1.40 -13.30
N PHE A 271 26.39 2.20 -12.79
CA PHE A 271 27.52 1.69 -12.02
C PHE A 271 27.07 0.87 -10.80
N ILE A 272 26.10 1.35 -10.04
CA ILE A 272 25.64 0.65 -8.84
C ILE A 272 24.89 -0.63 -9.21
N THR A 273 24.03 -0.60 -10.24
CA THR A 273 23.11 -1.70 -10.56
C THR A 273 23.70 -2.77 -11.47
N THR A 274 24.52 -2.40 -12.46
CA THR A 274 25.13 -3.36 -13.41
C THR A 274 26.63 -3.49 -13.20
N GLY A 275 27.28 -2.48 -12.62
CA GLY A 275 28.74 -2.43 -12.48
C GLY A 275 29.43 -1.84 -13.70
N ASP A 276 28.69 -1.30 -14.67
CA ASP A 276 29.29 -0.72 -15.85
C ASP A 276 29.88 0.66 -15.53
N GLY A 277 31.11 0.87 -16.00
CA GLY A 277 31.86 2.10 -15.78
C GLY A 277 32.85 2.02 -14.63
N ASN A 278 33.48 3.14 -14.33
CA ASN A 278 34.52 3.25 -13.30
C ASN A 278 34.17 4.36 -12.31
N ALA A 279 34.21 4.05 -11.01
CA ALA A 279 33.85 4.98 -9.93
C ALA A 279 34.60 6.32 -10.06
N TRP A 280 35.92 6.30 -10.30
CA TRP A 280 36.74 7.50 -10.44
C TRP A 280 36.31 8.37 -11.61
N SER A 281 36.05 7.76 -12.76
CA SER A 281 35.59 8.48 -13.97
C SER A 281 34.21 9.07 -13.78
N ILE A 282 33.32 8.39 -13.07
CA ILE A 282 31.98 8.89 -12.74
C ILE A 282 32.12 10.08 -11.81
N VAL A 283 32.90 9.96 -10.75
CA VAL A 283 33.09 11.04 -9.77
C VAL A 283 33.73 12.26 -10.41
N ASP A 284 34.76 12.10 -11.26
CA ASP A 284 35.37 13.23 -11.98
C ASP A 284 34.37 13.90 -12.94
N THR A 285 33.45 13.13 -13.52
CA THR A 285 32.35 13.68 -14.33
C THR A 285 31.36 14.44 -13.46
N MET A 286 30.99 13.91 -12.30
CA MET A 286 30.05 14.53 -11.37
C MET A 286 30.61 15.84 -10.81
N ASP A 287 31.90 15.86 -10.46
CA ASP A 287 32.64 17.03 -10.00
C ASP A 287 32.67 18.13 -11.09
N GLU A 288 33.03 17.74 -12.32
CA GLU A 288 33.03 18.63 -13.47
C GLU A 288 31.64 19.24 -13.74
N MET A 289 30.59 18.41 -13.74
CA MET A 289 29.23 18.90 -13.96
C MET A 289 28.74 19.78 -12.80
N ASN A 290 29.09 19.46 -11.55
CA ASN A 290 28.76 20.29 -10.40
C ASN A 290 29.38 21.68 -10.53
N PHE A 291 30.67 21.75 -10.85
CA PHE A 291 31.35 23.03 -11.09
C PHE A 291 30.69 23.84 -12.22
N LEU A 292 30.41 23.20 -13.36
CA LEU A 292 29.77 23.84 -14.50
C LEU A 292 28.41 24.46 -14.12
N PHE A 293 27.55 23.72 -13.42
CA PHE A 293 26.22 24.23 -13.08
C PHE A 293 26.21 25.22 -11.90
N THR A 294 27.19 25.15 -10.99
CA THR A 294 27.21 26.01 -9.80
C THR A 294 28.00 27.30 -10.01
N HIS A 295 29.06 27.27 -10.83
CA HIS A 295 30.03 28.37 -10.92
C HIS A 295 30.14 28.99 -12.31
N THR A 296 29.38 28.51 -13.31
CA THR A 296 29.49 28.98 -14.69
C THR A 296 28.13 29.22 -15.34
N ASP A 297 28.13 29.86 -16.51
CA ASP A 297 26.96 30.08 -17.36
C ASP A 297 26.64 28.88 -18.28
N TYR A 298 27.16 27.68 -17.96
CA TYR A 298 27.04 26.46 -18.77
C TYR A 298 25.62 26.15 -19.26
N ALA A 299 24.61 26.30 -18.40
CA ALA A 299 23.21 26.06 -18.77
C ALA A 299 22.74 27.01 -19.88
N GLU A 300 23.10 28.30 -19.78
CA GLU A 300 22.75 29.32 -20.77
C GLU A 300 23.48 29.09 -22.10
N ARG A 301 24.75 28.68 -22.04
CA ARG A 301 25.53 28.33 -23.24
C ARG A 301 24.96 27.10 -23.94
N CYS A 302 24.59 26.06 -23.19
CA CYS A 302 23.91 24.89 -23.75
C CYS A 302 22.62 25.29 -24.46
N ASP A 303 21.77 26.09 -23.82
CA ASP A 303 20.51 26.55 -24.40
C ASP A 303 20.73 27.39 -25.67
N ARG A 304 21.77 28.24 -25.68
CA ARG A 304 22.16 29.02 -26.86
C ARG A 304 22.65 28.13 -28.00
N ASN A 305 23.51 27.16 -27.72
CA ASN A 305 24.05 26.25 -28.74
C ASN A 305 22.93 25.40 -29.35
N VAL A 306 22.02 24.87 -28.51
CA VAL A 306 20.84 24.12 -28.98
C VAL A 306 19.89 24.99 -29.80
N LYS A 307 19.66 26.26 -29.42
CA LYS A 307 18.87 27.20 -30.23
C LYS A 307 19.53 27.50 -31.56
N ASN A 308 20.85 27.67 -31.59
CA ASN A 308 21.60 27.91 -32.82
C ASN A 308 21.55 26.71 -33.76
N MET A 309 21.71 25.49 -33.24
CA MET A 309 21.51 24.25 -34.00
C MET A 309 20.11 24.21 -34.62
N ARG A 310 19.04 24.38 -33.81
CA ARG A 310 17.65 24.41 -34.31
C ARG A 310 17.39 25.49 -35.36
N ASN A 311 18.04 26.65 -35.23
CA ASN A 311 17.90 27.74 -36.19
C ASN A 311 18.65 27.45 -37.50
N LYS A 312 19.83 26.81 -37.44
CA LYS A 312 20.55 26.31 -38.63
C LYS A 312 19.70 25.28 -39.37
N GLU A 313 19.18 24.28 -38.66
CA GLU A 313 18.26 23.28 -39.23
C GLU A 313 17.04 23.94 -39.89
N ARG A 314 16.43 24.94 -39.25
CA ARG A 314 15.25 25.64 -39.80
C ARG A 314 15.59 26.44 -41.06
N ASN A 315 16.77 27.05 -41.11
CA ASN A 315 17.22 27.82 -42.27
C ASN A 315 17.62 26.91 -43.45
N GLU A 316 18.22 25.74 -43.17
CA GLU A 316 18.56 24.74 -44.19
C GLU A 316 17.31 24.03 -44.75
N ASN A 317 16.31 23.77 -43.90
CA ASN A 317 15.01 23.19 -44.31
C ASN A 317 14.09 24.18 -45.05
N PHE A 318 14.44 25.47 -45.16
CA PHE A 318 13.69 26.46 -45.94
C PHE A 318 13.76 26.19 -47.46
N TYR A 319 14.75 25.44 -47.93
CA TYR A 319 14.91 25.02 -49.34
C TYR A 319 14.37 23.62 -49.67
N GLY A 320 13.43 23.09 -48.89
CA GLY A 320 12.41 22.19 -49.45
C GLY A 320 12.56 20.68 -49.22
N GLU A 321 13.44 20.20 -48.35
CA GLU A 321 13.49 18.77 -48.05
C GLU A 321 13.53 18.54 -46.53
N ARG A 322 12.37 18.14 -45.96
CA ARG A 322 12.22 17.85 -44.54
C ARG A 322 13.03 16.60 -44.19
N MET A 323 14.30 16.79 -43.85
CA MET A 323 15.19 15.72 -43.41
C MET A 323 14.59 15.09 -42.13
N ARG A 324 14.06 13.87 -42.23
CA ARG A 324 13.63 13.10 -41.05
C ARG A 324 14.89 12.61 -40.35
N TYR A 325 15.46 13.43 -39.47
CA TYR A 325 16.51 12.96 -38.58
C TYR A 325 16.03 11.73 -37.81
N SER A 326 16.88 10.70 -37.75
CA SER A 326 16.64 9.61 -36.81
C SER A 326 16.70 10.20 -35.39
N SER A 327 15.90 9.67 -34.47
CA SER A 327 15.94 10.12 -33.07
C SER A 327 17.32 9.95 -32.40
N GLN A 328 18.22 9.17 -33.01
CA GLN A 328 19.58 8.98 -32.55
C GLN A 328 20.51 10.12 -33.01
N ALA A 329 20.54 10.46 -34.30
CA ALA A 329 21.38 11.53 -34.82
C ALA A 329 21.08 12.87 -34.12
N TYR A 330 19.80 13.16 -33.89
CA TYR A 330 19.38 14.35 -33.13
C TYR A 330 19.91 14.36 -31.68
N ARG A 331 20.03 13.19 -31.02
CA ARG A 331 20.58 13.10 -29.66
C ARG A 331 22.08 13.30 -29.64
N GLU A 332 22.78 12.82 -30.66
CA GLU A 332 24.22 13.00 -30.84
C GLU A 332 24.54 14.49 -31.02
N GLU A 333 23.84 15.19 -31.91
CA GLU A 333 24.05 16.64 -32.10
C GLU A 333 23.71 17.47 -30.85
N LEU A 334 22.69 17.08 -30.08
CA LEU A 334 22.39 17.71 -28.78
C LEU A 334 23.53 17.50 -27.77
N GLN A 335 24.21 16.36 -27.83
CA GLN A 335 25.35 16.06 -26.98
C GLN A 335 26.57 16.88 -27.43
N ASP A 336 26.81 17.00 -28.73
CA ASP A 336 27.88 17.84 -29.28
C ASP A 336 27.73 19.31 -28.86
N CYS A 337 26.51 19.86 -28.91
CA CYS A 337 26.24 21.22 -28.43
C CYS A 337 26.63 21.44 -26.96
N ARG A 338 26.44 20.42 -26.12
CA ARG A 338 26.79 20.45 -24.69
C ARG A 338 28.29 20.30 -24.50
N ASP A 339 28.92 19.43 -25.26
CA ASP A 339 30.36 19.18 -25.19
C ASP A 339 31.17 20.39 -25.71
N GLU A 340 30.66 21.10 -26.73
CA GLU A 340 31.21 22.38 -27.20
C GLU A 340 31.15 23.45 -26.10
N ALA A 341 29.96 23.69 -25.51
CA ALA A 341 29.80 24.66 -24.43
C ALA A 341 30.72 24.33 -23.23
N LYS A 342 30.87 23.05 -22.93
CA LYS A 342 31.76 22.56 -21.88
C LYS A 342 33.24 22.79 -22.21
N ALA A 343 33.65 22.60 -23.46
CA ALA A 343 35.02 22.82 -23.92
C ALA A 343 35.41 24.30 -23.83
N GLU A 344 34.55 25.21 -24.33
CA GLU A 344 34.77 26.66 -24.24
C GLU A 344 34.99 27.12 -22.79
N ILE A 345 34.09 26.71 -21.89
CA ILE A 345 34.17 27.09 -20.47
C ILE A 345 35.44 26.51 -19.85
N ARG A 346 35.81 25.27 -20.20
CA ARG A 346 37.04 24.67 -19.69
C ARG A 346 38.27 25.49 -20.08
N GLU A 347 38.38 25.94 -21.33
CA GLU A 347 39.52 26.75 -21.79
C GLU A 347 39.61 28.09 -21.05
N GLU A 348 38.48 28.77 -20.85
CA GLU A 348 38.41 30.03 -20.09
C GLU A 348 38.93 29.86 -18.65
N TYR A 349 38.45 28.82 -17.95
CA TYR A 349 38.77 28.58 -16.55
C TYR A 349 40.16 27.97 -16.35
N LEU A 350 40.67 27.20 -17.32
CA LEU A 350 42.07 26.75 -17.29
C LEU A 350 43.03 27.92 -17.36
N THR A 351 42.72 28.93 -18.19
CA THR A 351 43.51 30.16 -18.37
C THR A 351 43.45 31.07 -17.14
N ASN A 352 42.25 31.27 -16.58
CA ASN A 352 42.06 32.06 -15.37
C ASN A 352 40.99 31.41 -14.48
N SER A 353 41.41 30.83 -13.36
CA SER A 353 40.50 30.17 -12.40
C SER A 353 39.57 31.14 -11.67
N ARG A 354 39.81 32.45 -11.77
CA ARG A 354 39.07 33.50 -11.05
C ARG A 354 39.05 33.26 -9.53
N GLY A 355 40.10 32.63 -9.00
CA GLY A 355 40.21 32.29 -7.57
C GLY A 355 39.36 31.10 -7.12
N LEU A 356 38.72 30.38 -8.04
CA LEU A 356 37.95 29.18 -7.74
C LEU A 356 38.82 27.92 -7.80
N THR A 357 38.49 26.94 -6.97
CA THR A 357 39.04 25.59 -7.06
C THR A 357 38.42 24.89 -8.26
N LEU A 358 39.23 24.48 -9.25
CA LEU A 358 38.72 23.77 -10.40
C LEU A 358 38.47 22.28 -10.08
N PRO A 359 37.60 21.61 -10.87
CA PRO A 359 37.46 20.16 -10.80
C PRO A 359 38.83 19.46 -10.91
N ARG A 360 39.01 18.35 -10.19
CA ARG A 360 40.31 17.63 -10.15
C ARG A 360 40.84 17.31 -11.55
N LYS A 361 39.94 16.90 -12.44
CA LYS A 361 40.25 16.60 -13.84
C LYS A 361 40.86 17.80 -14.57
N TRP A 362 40.39 19.01 -14.29
CA TRP A 362 40.89 20.24 -14.91
C TRP A 362 42.20 20.70 -14.27
N GLU A 363 42.36 20.58 -12.96
CA GLU A 363 43.65 20.87 -12.31
C GLU A 363 44.77 19.95 -12.80
N ASN A 364 44.46 18.67 -13.05
CA ASN A 364 45.41 17.74 -13.66
C ASN A 364 45.81 18.19 -15.07
N MET A 365 44.86 18.67 -15.88
CA MET A 365 45.15 19.21 -17.22
C MET A 365 46.00 20.47 -17.14
N ARG A 366 45.66 21.41 -16.24
CA ARG A 366 46.46 22.64 -16.00
C ARG A 366 47.89 22.30 -15.61
N SER A 367 48.08 21.35 -14.70
CA SER A 367 49.39 20.92 -14.22
C SER A 367 50.26 20.29 -15.31
N GLN A 368 49.65 19.68 -16.33
CA GLN A 368 50.36 19.16 -17.50
C GLN A 368 50.75 20.27 -18.46
N MET A 369 49.90 21.28 -18.64
CA MET A 369 50.16 22.45 -19.49
C MET A 369 51.28 23.34 -18.94
N THR A 370 51.46 23.43 -17.63
CA THR A 370 52.53 24.24 -17.00
C THR A 370 53.88 23.51 -16.87
N ARG A 371 53.91 22.19 -17.10
CA ARG A 371 55.12 21.35 -17.08
C ARG A 371 55.75 21.15 -18.47
N SER A 372 55.06 21.59 -19.52
CA SER A 372 55.53 21.62 -20.91
C SER A 372 56.04 23.02 -21.24
#